data_AF-A0A7S7M9E1-F1
#
_entry.id   AF-A0A7S7M9E1-F1
#
_cell.length_a   1.000
_cell.length_b   1.000
_cell.length_c   1.000
_cell.angle_alpha   90.00
_cell.angle_beta   90.00
_cell.angle_gamma   90.00
#
_symmetry.space_group_name_H-M   'P 1'
#
loop_
_entity.id
_entity.type
_entity.pdbx_description
1 polymer ?
#
loop_
_entity_poly.entity_id
_entity_poly.type
_entity_poly.pdbx_seq_one_letter_code
_entity_poly.pdbx_strand_id
1 'polypeptide(L)'
;MVKMLVLVRHGVPEAVSASGSDFDRRLTPSGVRALEQAYPRTFGLLADGLEAALWSSPAVRALETAQVVADVVDAPGIEARDSLYAQDLPAFLGELEAADAETVVAVGHAPFVDLAATRLVGTAPTFDKGGVAAIELPEGPHAPGRLRWFVAGPDAAVWEELAVVERAVAGAAADLVGLAREFLATPEDAEALRSFRVALRRVRSLLQFLGSWQSKKQNRRSEHALKELQTASGRLRSLDILAQTVADLVEGGELAENSLLPLATAKERALECSSLLEFMRAQHSGKGLSRLSDDLADLSWKSRVLVSGLTEQDFQARFDEELAAVDDDLFGLDLRDEDAVFSARRDAKEMHYVAERLGAVLGPERAQMSEYMDEIQVELGALSDARRNQRLAEECARSPRFGGVRADLGVVARDQSEVVSAITSGLERLEVGGRPGKDH
;
A
#
# COMPACT_ATOMS: atom_id res chain seq x y z
N MET A 1 16.89 41.84 -23.52
CA MET A 1 18.06 41.51 -22.68
C MET A 1 17.55 41.12 -21.30
N VAL A 2 17.98 39.95 -20.85
CA VAL A 2 17.58 39.36 -19.57
C VAL A 2 18.11 40.21 -18.42
N LYS A 3 17.22 40.65 -17.53
CA LYS A 3 17.54 41.37 -16.30
C LYS A 3 17.39 40.51 -15.05
N MET A 4 16.63 39.41 -15.14
CA MET A 4 16.45 38.45 -14.06
C MET A 4 16.67 37.04 -14.58
N LEU A 5 17.59 36.30 -13.95
CA LEU A 5 17.79 34.88 -14.19
C LEU A 5 17.39 34.10 -12.94
N VAL A 6 16.45 33.17 -13.09
CA VAL A 6 16.09 32.21 -12.04
C VAL A 6 16.68 30.85 -12.41
N LEU A 7 17.72 30.44 -11.72
CA LEU A 7 18.32 29.11 -11.89
C LEU A 7 17.59 28.10 -11.01
N VAL A 8 17.25 26.95 -11.58
CA VAL A 8 16.56 25.85 -10.89
C VAL A 8 17.37 24.58 -11.12
N ARG A 9 17.72 23.85 -10.04
CA ARG A 9 18.20 22.46 -10.18
C ARG A 9 17.00 21.53 -10.31
N HIS A 10 17.06 20.53 -11.18
CA HIS A 10 16.01 19.51 -11.27
C HIS A 10 15.70 18.87 -9.90
N GLY A 11 14.46 18.42 -9.72
CA GLY A 11 13.98 17.70 -8.52
C GLY A 11 14.57 16.30 -8.37
N VAL A 12 14.05 15.50 -7.44
CA VAL A 12 14.59 14.17 -7.11
C VAL A 12 14.30 13.15 -8.22
N PRO A 13 15.33 12.68 -8.98
CA PRO A 13 15.11 11.71 -10.04
C PRO A 13 15.09 10.28 -9.51
N GLU A 14 14.45 9.39 -10.26
CA GLU A 14 14.52 7.93 -10.09
C GLU A 14 15.99 7.46 -10.07
N ALA A 15 16.29 6.39 -9.34
CA ALA A 15 17.64 5.82 -9.32
C ALA A 15 18.05 5.25 -10.69
N VAL A 16 17.12 4.57 -11.35
CA VAL A 16 17.29 3.93 -12.67
C VAL A 16 16.01 4.13 -13.46
N SER A 17 16.12 4.52 -14.73
CA SER A 17 14.98 4.67 -15.63
C SER A 17 14.54 3.32 -16.19
N ALA A 18 13.30 3.25 -16.72
CA ALA A 18 12.80 2.06 -17.38
C ALA A 18 13.65 1.62 -18.60
N SER A 19 14.29 2.57 -19.29
CA SER A 19 15.20 2.30 -20.42
C SER A 19 16.64 2.01 -20.00
N GLY A 20 17.00 2.27 -18.73
CA GLY A 20 18.38 2.24 -18.23
C GLY A 20 19.23 3.46 -18.61
N SER A 21 18.70 4.39 -19.41
CA SER A 21 19.39 5.64 -19.79
C SER A 21 19.28 6.71 -18.71
N ASP A 22 20.36 7.43 -18.39
CA ASP A 22 20.31 8.58 -17.46
C ASP A 22 19.40 9.70 -17.98
N PHE A 23 19.38 9.89 -19.30
CA PHE A 23 18.59 10.93 -19.96
C PHE A 23 17.08 10.76 -19.70
N ASP A 24 16.63 9.51 -19.62
CA ASP A 24 15.22 9.13 -19.47
C ASP A 24 14.77 9.02 -18.01
N ARG A 25 15.66 9.28 -17.04
CA ARG A 25 15.30 9.26 -15.62
C ARG A 25 14.26 10.33 -15.36
N ARG A 26 13.10 9.88 -14.88
CA ARG A 26 12.00 10.74 -14.44
C ARG A 26 12.23 11.24 -13.03
N LEU A 27 11.47 12.22 -12.60
CA LEU A 27 11.29 12.55 -11.20
C LEU A 27 10.59 11.38 -10.49
N THR A 28 11.01 11.12 -9.26
CA THR A 28 10.26 10.24 -8.36
C THR A 28 8.91 10.87 -8.02
N PRO A 29 7.85 10.06 -7.75
CA PRO A 29 6.57 10.60 -7.29
C PRO A 29 6.68 11.48 -6.03
N SER A 30 7.56 11.11 -5.09
CA SER A 30 7.86 11.94 -3.90
C SER A 30 8.53 13.25 -4.29
N GLY A 31 9.48 13.22 -5.22
CA GLY A 31 10.13 14.40 -5.79
C GLY A 31 9.12 15.37 -6.41
N VAL A 32 8.21 14.87 -7.26
CA VAL A 32 7.16 15.71 -7.88
C VAL A 32 6.30 16.38 -6.81
N ARG A 33 5.78 15.61 -5.83
CA ARG A 33 4.96 16.16 -4.73
C ARG A 33 5.70 17.23 -3.93
N ALA A 34 6.98 17.00 -3.64
CA ALA A 34 7.81 17.95 -2.90
C ALA A 34 7.94 19.28 -3.67
N LEU A 35 8.14 19.22 -4.99
CA LEU A 35 8.19 20.41 -5.84
C LEU A 35 6.83 21.13 -5.89
N GLU A 36 5.73 20.41 -6.14
CA GLU A 36 4.37 20.98 -6.24
C GLU A 36 3.94 21.71 -4.97
N GLN A 37 4.38 21.24 -3.79
CA GLN A 37 4.10 21.92 -2.52
C GLN A 37 5.00 23.14 -2.27
N ALA A 38 6.26 23.09 -2.69
CA ALA A 38 7.25 24.14 -2.39
C ALA A 38 7.20 25.30 -3.39
N TYR A 39 7.09 24.99 -4.69
CA TYR A 39 7.24 25.95 -5.78
C TYR A 39 6.24 27.11 -5.75
N PRO A 40 4.96 26.95 -5.39
CA PRO A 40 4.05 28.10 -5.26
C PRO A 40 4.57 29.17 -4.30
N ARG A 41 5.21 28.77 -3.18
CA ARG A 41 5.79 29.72 -2.22
C ARG A 41 7.12 30.28 -2.71
N THR A 42 7.96 29.45 -3.33
CA THR A 42 9.27 29.86 -3.86
C THR A 42 9.14 30.85 -5.00
N PHE A 43 8.31 30.55 -6.00
CA PHE A 43 8.08 31.42 -7.16
C PHE A 43 7.19 32.61 -6.83
N GLY A 44 6.39 32.55 -5.76
CA GLY A 44 5.70 33.71 -5.19
C GLY A 44 6.62 34.79 -4.61
N LEU A 45 7.95 34.55 -4.54
CA LEU A 45 8.95 35.58 -4.25
C LEU A 45 9.28 36.46 -5.47
N LEU A 46 8.85 36.06 -6.67
CA LEU A 46 8.87 36.90 -7.86
C LEU A 46 7.72 37.93 -7.77
N ALA A 47 7.87 39.07 -8.45
CA ALA A 47 6.79 40.04 -8.52
C ALA A 47 5.59 39.46 -9.30
N ASP A 48 4.37 39.71 -8.81
CA ASP A 48 3.13 39.26 -9.44
C ASP A 48 3.05 39.71 -10.92
N GLY A 49 2.71 38.77 -11.80
CA GLY A 49 2.49 39.04 -13.23
C GLY A 49 3.75 39.18 -14.09
N LEU A 50 4.91 38.71 -13.60
CA LEU A 50 6.12 38.60 -14.43
C LEU A 50 5.97 37.46 -15.45
N GLU A 51 5.85 37.81 -16.73
CA GLU A 51 6.09 36.86 -17.82
C GLU A 51 7.56 36.45 -17.82
N ALA A 52 7.81 35.13 -17.83
CA ALA A 52 9.15 34.58 -17.89
C ALA A 52 9.29 33.58 -19.04
N ALA A 53 10.42 33.64 -19.74
CA ALA A 53 10.80 32.56 -20.64
C ALA A 53 11.27 31.37 -19.79
N LEU A 54 10.66 30.20 -20.00
CA LEU A 54 10.97 29.00 -19.24
C LEU A 54 11.82 28.05 -20.06
N TRP A 55 13.08 27.93 -19.67
CA TRP A 55 14.06 27.08 -20.31
C TRP A 55 14.30 25.81 -19.49
N SER A 56 14.55 24.70 -20.17
CA SER A 56 14.89 23.44 -19.53
C SER A 56 15.99 22.72 -20.28
N SER A 57 16.84 22.01 -19.54
CA SER A 57 17.59 20.90 -20.12
C SER A 57 16.62 19.88 -20.74
N PRO A 58 16.95 19.27 -21.90
CA PRO A 58 16.12 18.24 -22.55
C PRO A 58 16.00 16.91 -21.77
N ALA A 59 16.76 16.68 -20.70
CA ALA A 59 16.64 15.46 -19.89
C ALA A 59 15.27 15.41 -19.18
N VAL A 60 14.66 14.23 -19.06
CA VAL A 60 13.26 14.06 -18.65
C VAL A 60 12.98 14.67 -17.26
N ARG A 61 13.80 14.38 -16.24
CA ARG A 61 13.69 14.98 -14.90
C ARG A 61 13.70 16.52 -14.88
N ALA A 62 14.43 17.15 -15.81
CA ALA A 62 14.50 18.60 -15.89
C ALA A 62 13.24 19.16 -16.57
N LEU A 63 12.77 18.53 -17.65
CA LEU A 63 11.49 18.85 -18.28
C LEU A 63 10.31 18.69 -17.33
N GLU A 64 10.27 17.61 -16.54
CA GLU A 64 9.23 17.40 -15.53
C GLU A 64 9.32 18.44 -14.41
N THR A 65 10.54 18.83 -13.99
CA THR A 65 10.71 19.94 -13.04
C THR A 65 10.20 21.26 -13.64
N ALA A 66 10.53 21.54 -14.91
CA ALA A 66 10.06 22.72 -15.62
C ALA A 66 8.53 22.72 -15.77
N GLN A 67 7.91 21.56 -15.95
CA GLN A 67 6.45 21.47 -15.97
C GLN A 67 5.83 21.93 -14.65
N VAL A 68 6.38 21.53 -13.49
CA VAL A 68 5.92 22.02 -12.18
C VAL A 68 6.14 23.53 -12.04
N VAL A 69 7.22 24.07 -12.62
CA VAL A 69 7.45 25.53 -12.65
C VAL A 69 6.40 26.23 -13.52
N ALA A 70 6.05 25.67 -14.67
CA ALA A 70 5.06 26.23 -15.60
C ALA A 70 3.66 26.32 -14.98
N ASP A 71 3.34 25.45 -14.00
CA ASP A 71 2.06 25.47 -13.29
C ASP A 71 1.97 26.63 -12.27
N VAL A 72 3.10 27.26 -11.93
CA VAL A 72 3.18 28.35 -10.92
C VAL A 72 3.68 29.68 -11.46
N VAL A 73 4.30 29.70 -12.64
CA VAL A 73 4.79 30.92 -13.33
C VAL A 73 4.03 31.11 -14.64
N ASP A 74 3.73 32.36 -14.99
CA ASP A 74 3.16 32.69 -16.29
C ASP A 74 4.24 32.57 -17.38
N ALA A 75 4.21 31.45 -18.12
CA ALA A 75 5.15 31.13 -19.17
C ALA A 75 4.43 30.60 -20.43
N PRO A 76 4.80 31.06 -21.65
CA PRO A 76 4.15 30.65 -22.88
C PRO A 76 4.44 29.19 -23.28
N GLY A 77 5.47 28.58 -22.70
CA GLY A 77 5.86 27.20 -22.93
C GLY A 77 7.26 26.90 -22.40
N ILE A 78 7.65 25.62 -22.45
CA ILE A 78 8.98 25.15 -22.06
C ILE A 78 9.87 25.09 -23.30
N GLU A 79 10.99 25.80 -23.29
CA GLU A 79 12.00 25.77 -24.34
C GLU A 79 13.16 24.87 -23.94
N ALA A 80 13.39 23.78 -24.69
CA ALA A 80 14.55 22.92 -24.46
C ALA A 80 15.84 23.61 -24.94
N ARG A 81 16.85 23.70 -24.07
CA ARG A 81 18.16 24.26 -24.37
C ARG A 81 19.25 23.20 -24.15
N ASP A 82 19.95 22.84 -25.22
CA ASP A 82 21.03 21.85 -25.16
C ASP A 82 22.20 22.32 -24.30
N SER A 83 22.44 23.63 -24.21
CA SER A 83 23.45 24.25 -23.33
C SER A 83 23.31 23.80 -21.87
N LEU A 84 22.07 23.66 -21.38
CA LEU A 84 21.75 23.22 -20.02
C LEU A 84 22.04 21.72 -19.79
N TYR A 85 21.96 20.89 -20.84
CA TYR A 85 22.31 19.46 -20.76
C TYR A 85 23.80 19.21 -20.96
N ALA A 86 24.38 19.85 -21.98
CA ALA A 86 25.80 19.79 -22.31
C ALA A 86 26.68 20.51 -21.27
N GLN A 87 26.05 21.29 -20.39
CA GLN A 87 26.71 22.10 -19.36
C GLN A 87 27.65 23.16 -19.96
N ASP A 88 27.26 23.72 -21.10
CA ASP A 88 28.03 24.71 -21.86
C ASP A 88 27.70 26.12 -21.38
N LEU A 89 28.50 26.61 -20.44
CA LEU A 89 28.34 27.94 -19.85
C LEU A 89 28.50 29.09 -20.88
N PRO A 90 29.54 29.12 -21.74
CA PRO A 90 29.62 30.11 -22.81
C PRO A 90 28.38 30.14 -23.72
N ALA A 91 27.89 28.98 -24.17
CA ALA A 91 26.69 28.91 -24.99
C ALA A 91 25.46 29.44 -24.25
N PHE A 92 25.27 29.02 -22.99
CA PHE A 92 24.16 29.48 -22.15
C PHE A 92 24.16 31.00 -21.93
N LEU A 93 25.32 31.62 -21.67
CA LEU A 93 25.41 33.07 -21.53
C LEU A 93 25.10 33.79 -22.85
N GLY A 94 25.52 33.23 -23.98
CA GLY A 94 25.16 33.75 -25.31
C GLY A 94 23.67 33.63 -25.61
N GLU A 95 23.03 32.53 -25.20
CA GLU A 95 21.58 32.35 -25.29
C GLU A 95 20.84 33.40 -24.44
N LEU A 96 21.29 33.64 -23.20
CA LEU A 96 20.73 34.69 -22.33
C LEU A 96 20.87 36.10 -22.92
N GLU A 97 22.00 36.40 -23.57
CA GLU A 97 22.22 37.69 -24.23
C GLU A 97 21.24 37.89 -25.40
N ALA A 98 21.02 36.82 -26.18
CA ALA A 98 20.15 36.81 -27.34
C ALA A 98 18.64 36.71 -27.00
N ALA A 99 18.29 36.41 -25.75
CA ALA A 99 16.91 36.20 -25.35
C ALA A 99 16.09 37.50 -25.36
N ASP A 100 14.90 37.41 -25.98
CA ASP A 100 13.90 38.48 -26.00
C ASP A 100 12.92 38.35 -24.84
N ALA A 101 13.47 38.19 -23.63
CA ALA A 101 12.72 38.15 -22.38
C ALA A 101 13.46 38.96 -21.31
N GLU A 102 12.71 39.61 -20.41
CA GLU A 102 13.29 40.31 -19.26
C GLU A 102 13.64 39.34 -18.12
N THR A 103 12.85 38.28 -17.97
CA THR A 103 13.07 37.21 -16.99
C THR A 103 13.21 35.86 -17.69
N VAL A 104 14.23 35.10 -17.32
CA VAL A 104 14.41 33.71 -17.75
C VAL A 104 14.44 32.82 -16.52
N VAL A 105 13.63 31.77 -16.52
CA VAL A 105 13.73 30.65 -15.57
C VAL A 105 14.41 29.49 -16.28
N ALA A 106 15.55 29.02 -15.79
CA ALA A 106 16.34 27.97 -16.44
C ALA A 106 16.52 26.76 -15.52
N VAL A 107 15.99 25.62 -15.95
CA VAL A 107 16.05 24.34 -15.22
C VAL A 107 17.21 23.49 -15.74
N GLY A 108 18.18 23.21 -14.87
CA GLY A 108 19.41 22.51 -15.22
C GLY A 108 19.84 21.45 -14.20
N HIS A 109 21.10 21.02 -14.32
CA HIS A 109 21.71 19.98 -13.50
C HIS A 109 22.86 20.53 -12.66
N ALA A 110 23.19 19.83 -11.57
CA ALA A 110 24.50 20.00 -10.95
C ALA A 110 25.54 19.20 -11.76
N PRO A 111 26.79 19.69 -11.91
CA PRO A 111 27.34 20.92 -11.32
C PRO A 111 27.04 22.22 -12.10
N PHE A 112 26.40 22.17 -13.27
CA PHE A 112 26.20 23.34 -14.13
C PHE A 112 25.52 24.54 -13.44
N VAL A 113 24.43 24.31 -12.71
CA VAL A 113 23.70 25.40 -12.01
C VAL A 113 24.57 26.08 -10.95
N ASP A 114 25.39 25.31 -10.23
CA ASP A 114 26.35 25.83 -9.25
C ASP A 114 27.43 26.67 -9.93
N LEU A 115 27.96 26.18 -11.06
CA LEU A 115 28.96 26.88 -11.87
C LEU A 115 28.41 28.19 -12.45
N ALA A 116 27.20 28.16 -13.01
CA ALA A 116 26.54 29.33 -13.58
C ALA A 116 26.26 30.39 -12.52
N ALA A 117 25.71 29.99 -11.37
CA ALA A 117 25.48 30.91 -10.26
C ALA A 117 26.80 31.51 -9.75
N THR A 118 27.82 30.68 -9.52
CA THR A 118 29.15 31.14 -9.08
C THR A 118 29.79 32.09 -10.08
N ARG A 119 29.67 31.84 -11.39
CA ARG A 119 30.17 32.74 -12.44
C ARG A 119 29.51 34.11 -12.39
N LEU A 120 28.22 34.18 -12.07
CA LEU A 120 27.45 35.42 -12.08
C LEU A 120 27.61 36.22 -10.79
N VAL A 121 27.61 35.57 -9.62
CA VAL A 121 27.61 36.27 -8.32
C VAL A 121 28.92 36.14 -7.53
N GLY A 122 29.92 35.41 -8.06
CA GLY A 122 31.23 35.18 -7.45
C GLY A 122 31.24 34.03 -6.44
N THR A 123 30.27 33.98 -5.54
CA THR A 123 30.04 32.87 -4.59
C THR A 123 28.56 32.62 -4.42
N ALA A 124 28.12 31.37 -4.60
CA ALA A 124 26.73 30.96 -4.45
C ALA A 124 26.59 29.76 -3.50
N PRO A 125 25.45 29.61 -2.79
CA PRO A 125 25.11 28.34 -2.13
C PRO A 125 25.08 27.19 -3.14
N THR A 126 25.39 25.98 -2.68
CA THR A 126 25.25 24.77 -3.49
C THR A 126 23.78 24.44 -3.68
N PHE A 127 23.38 24.14 -4.92
CA PHE A 127 22.02 23.75 -5.24
C PHE A 127 21.80 22.30 -4.85
N ASP A 128 20.91 22.06 -3.90
CA ASP A 128 20.22 20.80 -3.68
C ASP A 128 19.12 20.59 -4.73
N LYS A 129 18.61 19.35 -4.83
CA LYS A 129 17.64 18.96 -5.87
C LYS A 129 16.35 19.77 -5.70
N GLY A 130 15.90 20.47 -6.74
CA GLY A 130 14.77 21.41 -6.66
C GLY A 130 15.12 22.77 -6.08
N GLY A 131 16.38 23.05 -5.75
CA GLY A 131 16.83 24.35 -5.27
C GLY A 131 16.73 25.44 -6.33
N VAL A 132 16.46 26.67 -5.91
CA VAL A 132 16.17 27.80 -6.78
C VAL A 132 16.95 29.05 -6.35
N ALA A 133 17.54 29.77 -7.30
CA ALA A 133 18.18 31.06 -7.06
C ALA A 133 17.70 32.10 -8.06
N ALA A 134 17.33 33.30 -7.59
CA ALA A 134 17.08 34.44 -8.46
C ALA A 134 18.27 35.41 -8.44
N ILE A 135 18.75 35.76 -9.62
CA ILE A 135 19.93 36.58 -9.86
C ILE A 135 19.53 37.76 -10.75
N GLU A 136 19.73 38.98 -10.25
CA GLU A 136 19.62 40.19 -11.06
C GLU A 136 20.86 40.37 -11.94
N LEU A 137 20.63 40.73 -13.20
CA LEU A 137 21.65 40.97 -14.23
C LEU A 137 21.53 42.43 -14.73
N PRO A 138 21.93 43.43 -13.92
CA PRO A 138 21.71 44.84 -14.25
C PRO A 138 22.47 45.30 -15.51
N GLU A 139 23.61 44.66 -15.78
CA GLU A 139 24.49 44.95 -16.92
C GLU A 139 24.54 43.77 -17.93
N GLY A 140 23.57 42.84 -17.83
CA GLY A 140 23.48 41.65 -18.68
C GLY A 140 24.27 40.42 -18.19
N PRO A 141 24.15 39.28 -18.90
CA PRO A 141 24.67 37.96 -18.48
C PRO A 141 26.20 37.84 -18.48
N HIS A 142 26.92 38.74 -19.14
CA HIS A 142 28.39 38.73 -19.17
C HIS A 142 29.03 39.49 -17.99
N ALA A 143 28.26 40.35 -17.31
CA ALA A 143 28.68 41.15 -16.17
C ALA A 143 28.35 40.47 -14.82
N PRO A 144 28.95 40.91 -13.70
CA PRO A 144 28.56 40.43 -12.37
C PRO A 144 27.08 40.73 -12.05
N GLY A 145 26.36 39.70 -11.63
CA GLY A 145 24.99 39.78 -11.16
C GLY A 145 24.87 40.00 -9.65
N ARG A 146 23.64 40.06 -9.15
CA ARG A 146 23.32 40.16 -7.72
C ARG A 146 22.33 39.07 -7.32
N LEU A 147 22.71 38.22 -6.37
CA LEU A 147 21.80 37.23 -5.80
C LEU A 147 20.69 37.96 -5.02
N ARG A 148 19.43 37.75 -5.42
CA ARG A 148 18.26 38.32 -4.75
C ARG A 148 17.79 37.42 -3.62
N TRP A 149 17.68 36.14 -3.91
CA TRP A 149 17.30 35.13 -2.95
C TRP A 149 17.74 33.75 -3.45
N PHE A 150 17.89 32.86 -2.49
CA PHE A 150 18.15 31.43 -2.71
C PHE A 150 17.18 30.66 -1.81
N VAL A 151 16.50 29.68 -2.38
CA VAL A 151 15.63 28.76 -1.66
C VAL A 151 16.18 27.35 -1.88
N ALA A 152 16.53 26.70 -0.78
CA ALA A 152 16.95 25.30 -0.78
C ALA A 152 15.84 24.40 -1.35
N GLY A 153 16.24 23.31 -1.99
CA GLY A 153 15.33 22.31 -2.53
C GLY A 153 14.47 21.67 -1.44
N PRO A 154 13.22 21.28 -1.75
CA PRO A 154 12.36 20.66 -0.75
C PRO A 154 12.83 19.25 -0.40
N ASP A 155 12.63 18.87 0.87
CA ASP A 155 12.89 17.51 1.31
C ASP A 155 11.77 16.57 0.82
N ALA A 156 12.11 15.63 -0.04
CA ALA A 156 11.17 14.67 -0.59
C ALA A 156 10.92 13.46 0.35
N ALA A 157 11.74 13.27 1.39
CA ALA A 157 11.70 12.10 2.27
C ALA A 157 10.31 11.91 2.90
N VAL A 158 9.62 13.02 3.21
CA VAL A 158 8.29 13.05 3.81
C VAL A 158 7.19 12.42 2.92
N TRP A 159 7.46 12.24 1.62
CA TRP A 159 6.57 11.54 0.67
C TRP A 159 7.17 10.22 0.16
N GLU A 160 8.40 9.86 0.52
CA GLU A 160 9.01 8.59 0.11
C GLU A 160 8.27 7.41 0.71
N GLU A 161 7.91 7.48 1.99
CA GLU A 161 7.15 6.42 2.67
C GLU A 161 5.75 6.26 2.06
N LEU A 162 5.10 7.36 1.67
CA LEU A 162 3.84 7.29 0.93
C LEU A 162 4.01 6.52 -0.37
N ALA A 163 5.09 6.75 -1.12
CA ALA A 163 5.36 6.03 -2.36
C ALA A 163 5.65 4.53 -2.13
N VAL A 164 6.27 4.17 -1.00
CA VAL A 164 6.46 2.77 -0.59
C VAL A 164 5.10 2.12 -0.31
N VAL A 165 4.25 2.76 0.49
CA VAL A 165 2.91 2.26 0.83
C VAL A 165 2.02 2.14 -0.41
N GLU A 166 2.03 3.14 -1.30
CA GLU A 166 1.32 3.12 -2.59
C GLU A 166 1.69 1.87 -3.41
N ARG A 167 2.99 1.59 -3.57
CA ARG A 167 3.45 0.39 -4.28
C ARG A 167 3.05 -0.90 -3.58
N ALA A 168 3.09 -0.95 -2.25
CA ALA A 168 2.70 -2.14 -1.48
C ALA A 168 1.20 -2.45 -1.66
N VAL A 169 0.34 -1.43 -1.59
CA VAL A 169 -1.11 -1.56 -1.82
C VAL A 169 -1.41 -1.97 -3.26
N ALA A 170 -0.77 -1.33 -4.24
CA ALA A 170 -0.93 -1.66 -5.65
C ALA A 170 -0.51 -3.12 -5.93
N GLY A 171 0.63 -3.54 -5.39
CA GLY A 171 1.12 -4.91 -5.50
C GLY A 171 0.16 -5.93 -4.88
N ALA A 172 -0.34 -5.67 -3.67
CA ALA A 172 -1.31 -6.55 -3.01
C ALA A 172 -2.64 -6.66 -3.79
N ALA A 173 -3.09 -5.57 -4.42
CA ALA A 173 -4.28 -5.58 -5.27
C ALA A 173 -4.05 -6.35 -6.58
N ALA A 174 -2.86 -6.23 -7.18
CA ALA A 174 -2.49 -7.01 -8.36
C ALA A 174 -2.40 -8.52 -8.05
N ASP A 175 -1.78 -8.89 -6.92
CA ASP A 175 -1.70 -10.27 -6.41
C ASP A 175 -3.12 -10.85 -6.23
N LEU A 176 -4.04 -10.07 -5.64
CA LEU A 176 -5.44 -10.47 -5.48
C LEU A 176 -6.11 -10.78 -6.83
N VAL A 177 -5.88 -9.96 -7.87
CA VAL A 177 -6.42 -10.22 -9.21
C VAL A 177 -5.83 -11.50 -9.80
N GLY A 178 -4.52 -11.73 -9.63
CA GLY A 178 -3.85 -12.97 -10.05
C GLY A 178 -4.48 -14.21 -9.41
N LEU A 179 -4.57 -14.22 -8.08
CA LEU A 179 -5.12 -15.34 -7.31
C LEU A 179 -6.62 -15.56 -7.58
N ALA A 180 -7.37 -14.49 -7.88
CA ALA A 180 -8.75 -14.64 -8.33
C ALA A 180 -8.85 -15.35 -9.68
N ARG A 181 -7.94 -15.07 -10.62
CA ARG A 181 -7.91 -15.77 -11.92
C ARG A 181 -7.53 -17.23 -11.76
N GLU A 182 -6.56 -17.54 -10.89
CA GLU A 182 -6.18 -18.92 -10.57
C GLU A 182 -7.36 -19.69 -9.99
N PHE A 183 -8.04 -19.15 -8.98
CA PHE A 183 -9.25 -19.76 -8.43
C PHE A 183 -10.35 -19.96 -9.50
N LEU A 184 -10.57 -18.99 -10.37
CA LEU A 184 -11.57 -19.13 -11.44
C LEU A 184 -11.19 -20.15 -12.51
N ALA A 185 -9.89 -20.46 -12.68
CA ALA A 185 -9.41 -21.47 -13.61
C ALA A 185 -9.52 -22.89 -13.04
N THR A 186 -9.34 -23.04 -11.72
CA THR A 186 -9.43 -24.34 -11.01
C THR A 186 -10.30 -24.20 -9.75
N PRO A 187 -11.62 -23.98 -9.90
CA PRO A 187 -12.51 -23.69 -8.77
C PRO A 187 -12.72 -24.87 -7.83
N GLU A 188 -12.46 -26.09 -8.30
CA GLU A 188 -12.45 -27.30 -7.49
C GLU A 188 -11.27 -27.39 -6.52
N ASP A 189 -10.20 -26.61 -6.72
CA ASP A 189 -9.05 -26.60 -5.84
C ASP A 189 -9.32 -25.75 -4.59
N ALA A 190 -9.33 -26.41 -3.43
CA ALA A 190 -9.50 -25.76 -2.13
C ALA A 190 -8.35 -24.81 -1.78
N GLU A 191 -7.15 -25.07 -2.29
CA GLU A 191 -5.97 -24.24 -2.04
C GLU A 191 -6.04 -22.92 -2.83
N ALA A 192 -6.45 -22.97 -4.09
CA ALA A 192 -6.71 -21.78 -4.89
C ALA A 192 -7.74 -20.86 -4.22
N LEU A 193 -8.85 -21.41 -3.69
CA LEU A 193 -9.82 -20.62 -2.92
C LEU A 193 -9.22 -20.04 -1.64
N ARG A 194 -8.44 -20.83 -0.90
CA ARG A 194 -7.76 -20.38 0.33
C ARG A 194 -6.86 -19.19 0.04
N SER A 195 -6.01 -19.30 -0.98
CA SER A 195 -5.08 -18.25 -1.39
C SER A 195 -5.80 -16.99 -1.86
N PHE A 196 -6.85 -17.11 -2.69
CA PHE A 196 -7.70 -15.99 -3.07
C PHE A 196 -8.32 -15.28 -1.86
N ARG A 197 -8.85 -16.03 -0.89
CA ARG A 197 -9.45 -15.46 0.34
C ARG A 197 -8.42 -14.81 1.25
N VAL A 198 -7.20 -15.35 1.33
CA VAL A 198 -6.09 -14.71 2.05
C VAL A 198 -5.75 -13.36 1.40
N ALA A 199 -5.66 -13.31 0.07
CA ALA A 199 -5.40 -12.06 -0.64
C ALA A 199 -6.51 -11.01 -0.43
N LEU A 200 -7.78 -11.43 -0.43
CA LEU A 200 -8.89 -10.53 -0.08
C LEU A 200 -8.70 -9.93 1.31
N ARG A 201 -8.29 -10.73 2.29
CA ARG A 201 -8.03 -10.24 3.66
C ARG A 201 -6.84 -9.29 3.69
N ARG A 202 -5.71 -9.65 3.07
CA ARG A 202 -4.51 -8.80 2.99
C ARG A 202 -4.81 -7.39 2.48
N VAL A 203 -5.48 -7.27 1.33
CA VAL A 203 -5.83 -5.96 0.77
C VAL A 203 -6.77 -5.20 1.73
N ARG A 204 -7.76 -5.89 2.31
CA ARG A 204 -8.72 -5.26 3.23
C ARG A 204 -8.04 -4.74 4.51
N SER A 205 -7.12 -5.52 5.10
CA SER A 205 -6.33 -5.12 6.28
C SER A 205 -5.49 -3.89 6.00
N LEU A 206 -4.84 -3.80 4.84
CA LEU A 206 -4.11 -2.60 4.42
C LEU A 206 -5.04 -1.38 4.33
N LEU A 207 -6.23 -1.53 3.75
CA LEU A 207 -7.18 -0.42 3.64
C LEU A 207 -7.73 0.03 5.01
N GLN A 208 -8.02 -0.90 5.91
CA GLN A 208 -8.43 -0.60 7.29
C GLN A 208 -7.34 0.18 8.02
N PHE A 209 -6.10 -0.33 7.97
CA PHE A 209 -4.93 0.34 8.54
C PHE A 209 -4.72 1.72 7.91
N LEU A 210 -4.93 1.92 6.61
CA LEU A 210 -4.74 3.23 5.98
C LEU A 210 -5.94 4.18 6.09
N GLY A 211 -7.09 3.73 6.63
CA GLY A 211 -8.36 4.46 6.57
C GLY A 211 -8.35 5.88 7.17
N SER A 212 -7.49 6.16 8.17
CA SER A 212 -7.36 7.51 8.73
C SER A 212 -6.59 8.49 7.83
N TRP A 213 -5.84 7.98 6.85
CA TRP A 213 -5.03 8.77 5.91
C TRP A 213 -5.56 8.74 4.47
N GLN A 214 -6.19 7.64 4.05
CA GLN A 214 -6.76 7.46 2.72
C GLN A 214 -8.05 8.27 2.52
N SER A 215 -8.33 8.65 1.27
CA SER A 215 -9.63 9.19 0.85
C SER A 215 -10.78 8.27 1.27
N LYS A 216 -11.74 8.83 2.02
CA LYS A 216 -12.91 8.08 2.54
C LYS A 216 -13.74 7.44 1.42
N LYS A 217 -13.82 8.09 0.25
CA LYS A 217 -14.64 7.61 -0.88
C LYS A 217 -14.03 6.36 -1.51
N GLN A 218 -12.73 6.41 -1.80
CA GLN A 218 -12.01 5.29 -2.40
C GLN A 218 -11.97 4.10 -1.42
N ASN A 219 -11.56 4.37 -0.17
CA ASN A 219 -11.48 3.37 0.89
C ASN A 219 -12.79 2.58 1.07
N ARG A 220 -13.92 3.27 1.30
CA ARG A 220 -15.23 2.63 1.51
C ARG A 220 -15.68 1.77 0.33
N ARG A 221 -15.46 2.26 -0.90
CA ARG A 221 -15.83 1.53 -2.12
C ARG A 221 -15.02 0.24 -2.24
N SER A 222 -13.70 0.32 -2.04
CA SER A 222 -12.80 -0.83 -2.14
C SER A 222 -13.08 -1.84 -1.03
N GLU A 223 -13.23 -1.39 0.23
CA GLU A 223 -13.60 -2.27 1.34
C GLU A 223 -14.93 -2.99 1.13
N HIS A 224 -15.94 -2.28 0.59
CA HIS A 224 -17.24 -2.88 0.30
C HIS A 224 -17.12 -4.03 -0.71
N ALA A 225 -16.44 -3.80 -1.83
CA ALA A 225 -16.25 -4.82 -2.87
C ALA A 225 -15.50 -6.06 -2.33
N LEU A 226 -14.45 -5.84 -1.52
CA LEU A 226 -13.69 -6.92 -0.88
C LEU A 226 -14.56 -7.71 0.10
N LYS A 227 -15.34 -7.02 0.93
CA LYS A 227 -16.21 -7.64 1.94
C LYS A 227 -17.31 -8.49 1.31
N GLU A 228 -17.91 -8.05 0.19
CA GLU A 228 -18.91 -8.84 -0.52
C GLU A 228 -18.34 -10.18 -1.00
N LEU A 229 -17.15 -10.16 -1.62
CA LEU A 229 -16.48 -11.38 -2.08
C LEU A 229 -16.03 -12.28 -0.92
N GLN A 230 -15.54 -11.70 0.17
CA GLN A 230 -15.20 -12.47 1.38
C GLN A 230 -16.42 -13.16 1.99
N THR A 231 -17.57 -12.48 1.98
CA THR A 231 -18.84 -13.03 2.51
C THR A 231 -19.34 -14.13 1.59
N ALA A 232 -19.43 -13.87 0.29
CA ALA A 232 -19.93 -14.82 -0.71
C ALA A 232 -19.11 -16.12 -0.76
N SER A 233 -17.80 -16.05 -0.58
CA SER A 233 -16.93 -17.24 -0.60
C SER A 233 -16.77 -17.93 0.77
N GLY A 234 -17.43 -17.41 1.82
CA GLY A 234 -17.26 -17.89 3.20
C GLY A 234 -17.75 -19.31 3.44
N ARG A 235 -18.92 -19.64 2.87
CA ARG A 235 -19.52 -20.98 3.03
C ARG A 235 -18.72 -22.05 2.31
N LEU A 236 -18.28 -21.79 1.07
CA LEU A 236 -17.41 -22.71 0.32
C LEU A 236 -16.13 -23.05 1.09
N ARG A 237 -15.44 -22.04 1.65
CA ARG A 237 -14.26 -22.28 2.48
C ARG A 237 -14.57 -23.06 3.75
N SER A 238 -15.75 -22.87 4.33
CA SER A 238 -16.17 -23.64 5.51
C SER A 238 -16.38 -25.12 5.16
N LEU A 239 -16.91 -25.40 3.97
CA LEU A 239 -17.05 -26.75 3.44
C LEU A 239 -15.70 -27.40 3.12
N ASP A 240 -14.69 -26.65 2.64
CA ASP A 240 -13.32 -27.18 2.47
C ASP A 240 -12.73 -27.67 3.79
N ILE A 241 -12.87 -26.86 4.86
CA ILE A 241 -12.35 -27.19 6.19
C ILE A 241 -13.09 -28.42 6.75
N LEU A 242 -14.42 -28.45 6.64
CA LEU A 242 -15.22 -29.61 7.06
C LEU A 242 -14.86 -30.87 6.28
N ALA A 243 -14.63 -30.76 4.96
CA ALA A 243 -14.24 -31.90 4.13
C ALA A 243 -12.89 -32.48 4.57
N GLN A 244 -11.92 -31.63 4.93
CA GLN A 244 -10.66 -32.09 5.50
C GLN A 244 -10.88 -32.83 6.82
N THR A 245 -11.65 -32.24 7.75
CA THR A 245 -11.97 -32.89 9.04
C THR A 245 -12.64 -34.25 8.86
N VAL A 246 -13.57 -34.35 7.90
CA VAL A 246 -14.21 -35.64 7.57
C VAL A 246 -13.20 -36.65 7.06
N ALA A 247 -12.25 -36.24 6.22
CA ALA A 247 -11.20 -37.13 5.73
C ALA A 247 -10.29 -37.61 6.87
N ASP A 248 -9.89 -36.70 7.76
CA ASP A 248 -9.04 -37.01 8.93
C ASP A 248 -9.74 -38.01 9.88
N LEU A 249 -11.05 -37.89 10.08
CA LEU A 249 -11.83 -38.81 10.91
C LEU A 249 -12.03 -40.20 10.27
N VAL A 250 -12.06 -40.28 8.94
CA VAL A 250 -12.05 -41.58 8.24
C VAL A 250 -10.68 -42.24 8.39
N GLU A 251 -9.59 -41.48 8.23
CA GLU A 251 -8.23 -41.99 8.41
C GLU A 251 -7.96 -42.42 9.87
N GLY A 252 -8.48 -41.66 10.84
CA GLY A 252 -8.39 -41.96 12.27
C GLY A 252 -9.29 -43.11 12.74
N GLY A 253 -10.22 -43.59 11.90
CA GLY A 253 -11.13 -44.69 12.22
C GLY A 253 -12.35 -44.31 13.08
N GLU A 254 -12.55 -43.03 13.38
CA GLU A 254 -13.75 -42.51 14.06
C GLU A 254 -14.98 -42.54 13.14
N LEU A 255 -14.76 -42.38 11.83
CA LEU A 255 -15.75 -42.64 10.79
C LEU A 255 -15.43 -43.96 10.09
N ALA A 256 -16.48 -44.72 9.75
CA ALA A 256 -16.32 -45.98 9.03
C ALA A 256 -15.69 -45.76 7.64
N GLU A 257 -14.83 -46.67 7.19
CA GLU A 257 -14.18 -46.61 5.86
C GLU A 257 -15.19 -46.51 4.70
N ASN A 258 -16.39 -47.07 4.88
CA ASN A 258 -17.48 -47.02 3.91
C ASN A 258 -18.48 -45.88 4.15
N SER A 259 -18.14 -44.90 4.97
CA SER A 259 -18.96 -43.70 5.19
C SER A 259 -19.22 -43.00 3.85
N LEU A 260 -20.47 -42.62 3.62
CA LEU A 260 -20.86 -41.83 2.46
C LEU A 260 -20.69 -40.32 2.71
N LEU A 261 -20.27 -39.91 3.91
CA LEU A 261 -20.13 -38.51 4.28
C LEU A 261 -19.12 -37.75 3.42
N PRO A 262 -17.91 -38.30 3.09
CA PRO A 262 -16.98 -37.64 2.18
C PRO A 262 -17.60 -37.33 0.80
N LEU A 263 -18.42 -38.25 0.28
CA LEU A 263 -19.12 -38.03 -0.99
C LEU A 263 -20.22 -36.97 -0.87
N ALA A 264 -20.95 -36.95 0.25
CA ALA A 264 -21.99 -35.96 0.51
C ALA A 264 -21.41 -34.54 0.68
N THR A 265 -20.30 -34.40 1.41
CA THR A 265 -19.59 -33.12 1.58
C THR A 265 -19.03 -32.61 0.26
N ALA A 266 -18.39 -33.48 -0.54
CA ALA A 266 -17.90 -33.12 -1.87
C ALA A 266 -19.01 -32.62 -2.81
N LYS A 267 -20.19 -33.26 -2.77
CA LYS A 267 -21.37 -32.83 -3.55
C LYS A 267 -21.88 -31.47 -3.11
N GLU A 268 -22.04 -31.24 -1.81
CA GLU A 268 -22.51 -29.95 -1.30
C GLU A 268 -21.50 -28.83 -1.60
N ARG A 269 -20.19 -29.12 -1.48
CA ARG A 269 -19.12 -28.21 -1.89
C ARG A 269 -19.22 -27.84 -3.37
N ALA A 270 -19.45 -28.81 -4.27
CA ALA A 270 -19.59 -28.55 -5.71
C ALA A 270 -20.80 -27.64 -6.02
N LEU A 271 -21.91 -27.82 -5.30
CA LEU A 271 -23.08 -26.95 -5.42
C LEU A 271 -22.76 -25.52 -4.96
N GLU A 272 -22.15 -25.37 -3.78
CA GLU A 272 -21.77 -24.06 -3.24
C GLU A 272 -20.75 -23.35 -4.15
N CYS A 273 -19.80 -24.11 -4.70
CA CYS A 273 -18.84 -23.60 -5.68
C CYS A 273 -19.55 -23.07 -6.92
N SER A 274 -20.56 -23.79 -7.42
CA SER A 274 -21.35 -23.37 -8.57
C SER A 274 -22.11 -22.07 -8.26
N SER A 275 -22.72 -21.96 -7.07
CA SER A 275 -23.39 -20.73 -6.61
C SER A 275 -22.44 -19.54 -6.48
N LEU A 276 -21.22 -19.73 -5.97
CA LEU A 276 -20.21 -18.68 -5.91
C LEU A 276 -19.78 -18.21 -7.30
N LEU A 277 -19.55 -19.13 -8.24
CA LEU A 277 -19.18 -18.79 -9.61
C LEU A 277 -20.30 -18.03 -10.32
N GLU A 278 -21.56 -18.42 -10.11
CA GLU A 278 -22.72 -17.68 -10.62
C GLU A 278 -22.79 -16.28 -10.03
N PHE A 279 -22.62 -16.12 -8.72
CA PHE A 279 -22.56 -14.83 -8.04
C PHE A 279 -21.45 -13.94 -8.64
N MET A 280 -20.24 -14.47 -8.77
CA MET A 280 -19.09 -13.72 -9.30
C MET A 280 -19.30 -13.32 -10.76
N ARG A 281 -19.96 -14.15 -11.57
CA ARG A 281 -20.33 -13.80 -12.95
C ARG A 281 -21.38 -12.69 -12.99
N ALA A 282 -22.45 -12.81 -12.20
CA ALA A 282 -23.55 -11.86 -12.14
C ALA A 282 -23.08 -10.47 -11.66
N GLN A 283 -22.16 -10.43 -10.69
CA GLN A 283 -21.56 -9.19 -10.20
C GLN A 283 -20.39 -8.69 -11.05
N HIS A 284 -20.06 -9.38 -12.15
CA HIS A 284 -18.89 -9.10 -12.97
C HIS A 284 -17.59 -8.98 -12.15
N SER A 285 -17.43 -9.80 -11.11
CA SER A 285 -16.38 -9.65 -10.11
C SER A 285 -14.97 -9.69 -10.69
N GLY A 286 -14.73 -10.44 -11.77
CA GLY A 286 -13.42 -10.40 -12.46
C GLY A 286 -13.08 -9.00 -12.99
N LYS A 287 -14.02 -8.33 -13.67
CA LYS A 287 -13.85 -6.93 -14.12
C LYS A 287 -13.85 -5.97 -12.93
N GLY A 288 -14.66 -6.24 -11.90
CA GLY A 288 -14.69 -5.46 -10.67
C GLY A 288 -13.35 -5.46 -9.93
N LEU A 289 -12.70 -6.62 -9.82
CA LEU A 289 -11.39 -6.79 -9.22
C LEU A 289 -10.29 -6.10 -10.04
N SER A 290 -10.30 -6.22 -11.38
CA SER A 290 -9.38 -5.44 -12.22
C SER A 290 -9.53 -3.94 -12.00
N ARG A 291 -10.77 -3.42 -12.01
CA ARG A 291 -11.02 -1.99 -11.74
C ARG A 291 -10.60 -1.57 -10.33
N LEU A 292 -10.77 -2.44 -9.34
CA LEU A 292 -10.30 -2.19 -7.98
C LEU A 292 -8.78 -2.13 -7.93
N SER A 293 -8.09 -3.01 -8.66
CA SER A 293 -6.62 -2.98 -8.77
C SER A 293 -6.14 -1.71 -9.46
N ASP A 294 -6.77 -1.30 -10.55
CA ASP A 294 -6.43 -0.05 -11.26
C ASP A 294 -6.67 1.17 -10.35
N ASP A 295 -7.80 1.19 -9.63
CA ASP A 295 -8.13 2.26 -8.69
C ASP A 295 -7.17 2.32 -7.49
N LEU A 296 -6.70 1.18 -6.98
CA LEU A 296 -5.74 1.12 -5.89
C LEU A 296 -4.29 1.33 -6.33
N ALA A 297 -3.98 1.19 -7.62
CA ALA A 297 -2.70 1.61 -8.19
C ALA A 297 -2.54 3.15 -8.08
N ASP A 298 -3.65 3.88 -8.22
CA ASP A 298 -3.75 5.32 -7.99
C ASP A 298 -4.35 5.63 -6.60
N LEU A 299 -3.67 5.17 -5.56
CA LEU A 299 -4.12 5.34 -4.18
C LEU A 299 -4.31 6.83 -3.82
N SER A 300 -5.52 7.19 -3.42
CA SER A 300 -5.90 8.57 -3.14
C SER A 300 -5.78 8.88 -1.64
N TRP A 301 -4.90 9.83 -1.29
CA TRP A 301 -4.75 10.32 0.08
C TRP A 301 -5.69 11.48 0.42
N LYS A 302 -5.93 11.71 1.71
CA LYS A 302 -6.60 12.95 2.18
C LYS A 302 -5.70 14.15 1.90
N SER A 303 -6.29 15.32 1.66
CA SER A 303 -5.56 16.56 1.38
C SER A 303 -4.51 16.91 2.44
N ARG A 304 -4.79 16.65 3.73
CA ARG A 304 -3.80 16.86 4.80
C ARG A 304 -2.51 16.06 4.59
N VAL A 305 -2.63 14.82 4.13
CA VAL A 305 -1.50 13.90 3.91
C VAL A 305 -0.72 14.31 2.67
N LEU A 306 -1.40 14.78 1.63
CA LEU A 306 -0.72 15.30 0.43
C LEU A 306 0.14 16.53 0.76
N VAL A 307 -0.34 17.39 1.66
CA VAL A 307 0.37 18.61 2.09
C VAL A 307 1.49 18.30 3.07
N SER A 308 1.24 17.47 4.09
CA SER A 308 2.19 17.23 5.18
C SER A 308 3.12 16.04 4.96
N GLY A 309 2.83 15.19 3.97
CA GLY A 309 3.36 13.83 3.87
C GLY A 309 3.06 12.96 5.10
N LEU A 310 3.72 11.81 5.16
CA LEU A 310 3.77 10.92 6.32
C LEU A 310 5.18 10.35 6.43
N THR A 311 5.70 10.35 7.64
CA THR A 311 7.02 9.81 7.97
C THR A 311 6.92 8.35 8.42
N GLU A 312 8.06 7.67 8.47
CA GLU A 312 8.19 6.33 9.05
C GLU A 312 7.58 6.27 10.46
N GLN A 313 7.84 7.31 11.28
CA GLN A 313 7.34 7.42 12.66
C GLN A 313 5.82 7.50 12.73
N ASP A 314 5.16 8.14 11.75
CA ASP A 314 3.69 8.22 11.71
C ASP A 314 3.07 6.83 11.50
N PHE A 315 3.68 6.01 10.63
CA PHE A 315 3.24 4.63 10.38
C PHE A 315 3.53 3.72 11.57
N GLN A 316 4.73 3.83 12.16
CA GLN A 316 5.12 3.06 13.33
C GLN A 316 4.25 3.36 14.54
N ALA A 317 4.04 4.64 14.87
CA ALA A 317 3.23 5.03 16.03
C ALA A 317 1.81 4.49 15.93
N ARG A 318 1.23 4.51 14.73
CA ARG A 318 -0.10 3.94 14.50
C ARG A 318 -0.11 2.42 14.60
N PHE A 319 0.87 1.75 14.01
CA PHE A 319 0.97 0.30 14.09
C PHE A 319 1.13 -0.16 15.54
N ASP A 320 1.98 0.52 16.31
CA ASP A 320 2.19 0.24 17.73
C ASP A 320 0.91 0.48 18.56
N GLU A 321 0.12 1.51 18.25
CA GLU A 321 -1.20 1.77 18.88
C GLU A 321 -2.20 0.66 18.57
N GLU A 322 -2.37 0.27 17.30
CA GLU A 322 -3.29 -0.80 16.90
C GLU A 322 -2.81 -2.16 17.45
N LEU A 323 -1.51 -2.41 17.51
CA LEU A 323 -0.93 -3.62 18.07
C LEU A 323 -1.19 -3.73 19.58
N ALA A 324 -0.98 -2.65 20.33
CA ALA A 324 -1.25 -2.61 21.76
C ALA A 324 -2.72 -2.89 22.07
N ALA A 325 -3.64 -2.35 21.26
CA ALA A 325 -5.07 -2.63 21.41
C ALA A 325 -5.39 -4.12 21.17
N VAL A 326 -4.76 -4.75 20.18
CA VAL A 326 -4.95 -6.19 19.93
C VAL A 326 -4.33 -7.04 21.06
N ASP A 327 -3.17 -6.66 21.56
CA ASP A 327 -2.53 -7.34 22.71
C ASP A 327 -3.41 -7.27 23.96
N ASP A 328 -3.98 -6.11 24.25
CA ASP A 328 -4.94 -5.91 25.35
C ASP A 328 -6.22 -6.74 25.16
N ASP A 329 -6.76 -6.82 23.93
CA ASP A 329 -7.95 -7.63 23.61
C ASP A 329 -7.68 -9.13 23.72
N LEU A 330 -6.45 -9.57 23.42
CA LEU A 330 -6.00 -10.94 23.63
C LEU A 330 -5.79 -11.21 25.12
N PHE A 331 -5.31 -10.23 25.88
CA PHE A 331 -5.08 -10.34 27.31
C PHE A 331 -6.40 -10.40 28.10
N GLY A 332 -6.77 -11.61 28.54
CA GLY A 332 -8.04 -11.82 29.25
C GLY A 332 -9.23 -12.06 28.33
N LEU A 333 -8.95 -12.44 27.07
CA LEU A 333 -9.94 -12.93 26.12
C LEU A 333 -10.77 -14.06 26.74
N ASP A 334 -12.09 -13.88 26.86
CA ASP A 334 -12.98 -14.97 27.25
C ASP A 334 -13.08 -15.97 26.09
N LEU A 335 -12.33 -17.07 26.20
CA LEU A 335 -12.31 -18.12 25.21
C LEU A 335 -13.67 -18.78 24.98
N ARG A 336 -14.64 -18.60 25.89
CA ARG A 336 -16.00 -19.14 25.76
C ARG A 336 -16.90 -18.22 24.93
N ASP A 337 -16.56 -16.94 24.81
CA ASP A 337 -17.23 -16.00 23.92
C ASP A 337 -16.72 -16.18 22.49
N GLU A 338 -17.59 -16.69 21.62
CA GLU A 338 -17.22 -16.94 20.23
C GLU A 338 -16.97 -15.68 19.42
N ASP A 339 -17.73 -14.61 19.69
CA ASP A 339 -17.63 -13.36 18.95
C ASP A 339 -16.37 -12.58 19.37
N ALA A 340 -16.00 -12.67 20.65
CA ALA A 340 -14.74 -12.15 21.15
C ALA A 340 -13.54 -12.88 20.53
N VAL A 341 -13.52 -14.22 20.55
CA VAL A 341 -12.45 -15.03 19.94
C VAL A 341 -12.33 -14.75 18.44
N PHE A 342 -13.45 -14.65 17.74
CA PHE A 342 -13.46 -14.32 16.32
C PHE A 342 -12.87 -12.93 16.04
N SER A 343 -13.23 -11.93 16.85
CA SER A 343 -12.75 -10.56 16.69
C SER A 343 -11.27 -10.45 16.98
N ALA A 344 -10.80 -10.99 18.12
CA ALA A 344 -9.39 -10.98 18.48
C ALA A 344 -8.52 -11.69 17.41
N ARG A 345 -8.97 -12.85 16.91
CA ARG A 345 -8.28 -13.55 15.79
C ARG A 345 -8.24 -12.70 14.53
N ARG A 346 -9.36 -12.03 14.18
CA ARG A 346 -9.45 -11.16 13.00
C ARG A 346 -8.42 -10.04 13.14
N ASP A 347 -8.42 -9.32 14.26
CA ASP A 347 -7.61 -8.13 14.45
C ASP A 347 -6.12 -8.48 14.50
N ALA A 348 -5.74 -9.59 15.14
CA ALA A 348 -4.38 -10.11 15.09
C ALA A 348 -3.94 -10.48 13.66
N LYS A 349 -4.82 -11.10 12.85
CA LYS A 349 -4.52 -11.37 11.43
C LYS A 349 -4.42 -10.09 10.60
N GLU A 350 -5.20 -9.06 10.90
CA GLU A 350 -5.09 -7.76 10.25
C GLU A 350 -3.70 -7.15 10.50
N MET A 351 -3.24 -7.15 11.75
CA MET A 351 -1.88 -6.67 12.10
C MET A 351 -0.78 -7.46 11.40
N HIS A 352 -0.91 -8.79 11.33
CA HIS A 352 0.05 -9.64 10.62
C HIS A 352 0.17 -9.26 9.14
N TYR A 353 -0.96 -9.08 8.44
CA TYR A 353 -0.92 -8.71 7.03
C TYR A 353 -0.38 -7.31 6.77
N VAL A 354 -0.62 -6.38 7.70
CA VAL A 354 -0.04 -5.02 7.64
C VAL A 354 1.47 -5.09 7.82
N ALA A 355 1.96 -5.82 8.83
CA ALA A 355 3.39 -6.01 9.09
C ALA A 355 4.10 -6.68 7.92
N GLU A 356 3.52 -7.77 7.37
CA GLU A 356 4.05 -8.51 6.21
C GLU A 356 4.26 -7.59 5.00
N ARG A 357 3.30 -6.71 4.71
CA ARG A 357 3.29 -5.90 3.49
C ARG A 357 3.90 -4.52 3.63
N LEU A 358 3.87 -3.93 4.81
CA LEU A 358 4.43 -2.60 5.10
C LEU A 358 5.73 -2.66 5.90
N GLY A 359 6.38 -3.83 6.01
CA GLY A 359 7.62 -4.01 6.77
C GLY A 359 8.76 -3.07 6.36
N ALA A 360 8.81 -2.63 5.10
CA ALA A 360 9.78 -1.63 4.64
C ALA A 360 9.63 -0.25 5.34
N VAL A 361 8.41 0.10 5.74
CA VAL A 361 8.07 1.37 6.42
C VAL A 361 7.96 1.17 7.93
N LEU A 362 7.56 -0.01 8.39
CA LEU A 362 7.39 -0.30 9.82
C LEU A 362 8.70 -0.71 10.51
N GLY A 363 9.70 -1.12 9.73
CA GLY A 363 10.98 -1.63 10.24
C GLY A 363 10.92 -3.11 10.64
N PRO A 364 12.09 -3.77 10.75
CA PRO A 364 12.19 -5.23 10.89
C PRO A 364 11.71 -5.75 12.25
N GLU A 365 11.80 -4.96 13.32
CA GLU A 365 11.37 -5.39 14.67
C GLU A 365 9.86 -5.59 14.77
N ARG A 366 9.06 -4.68 14.19
CA ARG A 366 7.59 -4.81 14.18
C ARG A 366 7.11 -5.93 13.25
N ALA A 367 7.85 -6.18 12.18
CA ALA A 367 7.63 -7.36 11.34
C ALA A 367 7.82 -8.67 12.13
N GLN A 368 8.81 -8.74 13.01
CA GLN A 368 9.01 -9.90 13.91
C GLN A 368 7.96 -10.00 15.01
N MET A 369 7.46 -8.88 15.54
CA MET A 369 6.39 -8.88 16.55
C MET A 369 5.10 -9.53 16.04
N SER A 370 4.83 -9.43 14.73
CA SER A 370 3.75 -10.17 14.07
C SER A 370 3.96 -11.69 14.10
N GLU A 371 5.20 -12.18 14.09
CA GLU A 371 5.50 -13.63 14.19
C GLU A 371 5.16 -14.19 15.58
N TYR A 372 5.38 -13.41 16.64
CA TYR A 372 4.95 -13.78 18.00
C TYR A 372 3.42 -13.98 18.07
N MET A 373 2.65 -13.11 17.41
CA MET A 373 1.19 -13.26 17.34
C MET A 373 0.74 -14.51 16.57
N ASP A 374 1.57 -15.08 15.69
CA ASP A 374 1.20 -16.28 14.94
C ASP A 374 1.04 -17.51 15.85
N GLU A 375 1.81 -17.62 16.94
CA GLU A 375 1.68 -18.74 17.90
C GLU A 375 0.30 -18.76 18.57
N ILE A 376 -0.16 -17.61 19.08
CA ILE A 376 -1.48 -17.46 19.70
C ILE A 376 -2.59 -17.66 18.65
N GLN A 377 -2.36 -17.19 17.41
CA GLN A 377 -3.32 -17.35 16.32
C GLN A 377 -3.53 -18.80 15.86
N VAL A 378 -2.55 -19.69 16.04
CA VAL A 378 -2.72 -21.11 15.69
C VAL A 378 -3.83 -21.73 16.53
N GLU A 379 -3.79 -21.54 17.85
CA GLU A 379 -4.78 -22.12 18.76
C GLU A 379 -6.16 -21.45 18.61
N LEU A 380 -6.21 -20.12 18.50
CA LEU A 380 -7.48 -19.40 18.23
C LEU A 380 -8.06 -19.75 16.85
N GLY A 381 -7.19 -20.04 15.89
CA GLY A 381 -7.55 -20.53 14.57
C GLY A 381 -8.21 -21.90 14.61
N ALA A 382 -7.56 -22.86 15.29
CA ALA A 382 -8.10 -24.21 15.48
C ALA A 382 -9.43 -24.18 16.25
N LEU A 383 -9.53 -23.36 17.30
CA LEU A 383 -10.77 -23.17 18.06
C LEU A 383 -11.91 -22.62 17.19
N SER A 384 -11.63 -21.60 16.39
CA SER A 384 -12.60 -21.00 15.46
C SER A 384 -13.08 -21.99 14.40
N ASP A 385 -12.15 -22.78 13.85
CA ASP A 385 -12.44 -23.74 12.80
C ASP A 385 -13.25 -24.92 13.36
N ALA A 386 -12.92 -25.43 14.55
CA ALA A 386 -13.67 -26.48 15.24
C ALA A 386 -15.11 -26.05 15.56
N ARG A 387 -15.32 -24.84 16.12
CA ARG A 387 -16.66 -24.26 16.36
C ARG A 387 -17.48 -24.15 15.07
N ARG A 388 -16.84 -23.70 13.99
CA ARG A 388 -17.47 -23.56 12.67
C ARG A 388 -17.84 -24.92 12.08
N ASN A 389 -16.96 -25.92 12.18
CA ASN A 389 -17.23 -27.29 11.74
C ASN A 389 -18.37 -27.93 12.51
N GLN A 390 -18.40 -27.78 13.84
CA GLN A 390 -19.50 -28.27 14.68
C GLN A 390 -20.84 -27.69 14.19
N ARG A 391 -20.95 -26.36 14.06
CA ARG A 391 -22.16 -25.70 13.57
C ARG A 391 -22.55 -26.14 12.17
N LEU A 392 -21.57 -26.25 11.27
CA LEU A 392 -21.83 -26.65 9.89
C LEU A 392 -22.30 -28.11 9.82
N ALA A 393 -21.74 -29.01 10.62
CA ALA A 393 -22.18 -30.40 10.71
C ALA A 393 -23.63 -30.50 11.22
N GLU A 394 -23.99 -29.73 12.26
CA GLU A 394 -25.36 -29.63 12.78
C GLU A 394 -26.35 -29.01 11.77
N GLU A 395 -25.91 -28.03 10.98
CA GLU A 395 -26.68 -27.47 9.88
C GLU A 395 -26.91 -28.50 8.77
N CYS A 396 -25.84 -29.16 8.31
CA CYS A 396 -25.89 -30.20 7.30
C CYS A 396 -26.81 -31.36 7.73
N ALA A 397 -26.78 -31.77 9.00
CA ALA A 397 -27.61 -32.87 9.51
C ALA A 397 -29.12 -32.60 9.37
N ARG A 398 -29.52 -31.32 9.41
CA ARG A 398 -30.91 -30.87 9.21
C ARG A 398 -31.31 -30.85 7.73
N SER A 399 -30.35 -30.79 6.81
CA SER A 399 -30.61 -30.78 5.37
C SER A 399 -31.04 -32.15 4.86
N PRO A 400 -32.07 -32.23 3.98
CA PRO A 400 -32.42 -33.48 3.30
C PRO A 400 -31.28 -34.08 2.46
N ARG A 401 -30.35 -33.24 1.98
CA ARG A 401 -29.21 -33.66 1.15
C ARG A 401 -28.24 -34.60 1.89
N PHE A 402 -28.21 -34.52 3.21
CA PHE A 402 -27.37 -35.36 4.08
C PHE A 402 -28.16 -36.46 4.80
N GLY A 403 -29.40 -36.74 4.38
CA GLY A 403 -30.29 -37.67 5.08
C GLY A 403 -29.69 -39.06 5.34
N GLY A 404 -28.89 -39.58 4.39
CA GLY A 404 -28.23 -40.89 4.51
C GLY A 404 -26.96 -40.92 5.36
N VAL A 405 -26.47 -39.77 5.82
CA VAL A 405 -25.19 -39.62 6.56
C VAL A 405 -25.34 -38.80 7.84
N ARG A 406 -26.58 -38.70 8.36
CA ARG A 406 -26.87 -37.91 9.58
C ARG A 406 -26.15 -38.44 10.82
N ALA A 407 -26.01 -39.76 10.94
CA ALA A 407 -25.29 -40.38 12.05
C ALA A 407 -23.81 -39.97 12.03
N ASP A 408 -23.16 -40.07 10.86
CA ASP A 408 -21.77 -39.67 10.65
C ASP A 408 -21.56 -38.17 10.94
N LEU A 409 -22.48 -37.30 10.53
CA LEU A 409 -22.44 -35.88 10.90
C LEU A 409 -22.54 -35.65 12.41
N GLY A 410 -23.28 -36.51 13.12
CA GLY A 410 -23.33 -36.49 14.59
C GLY A 410 -22.01 -36.89 15.24
N VAL A 411 -21.24 -37.79 14.62
CA VAL A 411 -19.87 -38.11 15.04
C VAL A 411 -18.97 -36.89 14.86
N VAL A 412 -18.99 -36.26 13.68
CA VAL A 412 -18.21 -35.04 13.41
C VAL A 412 -18.55 -33.92 14.39
N ALA A 413 -19.84 -33.65 14.64
CA ALA A 413 -20.25 -32.59 15.57
C ALA A 413 -19.77 -32.86 17.00
N ARG A 414 -19.78 -34.13 17.44
CA ARG A 414 -19.26 -34.52 18.77
C ARG A 414 -17.76 -34.36 18.85
N ASP A 415 -17.03 -34.90 17.89
CA ASP A 415 -15.57 -34.79 17.80
C ASP A 415 -15.12 -33.32 17.86
N GLN A 416 -15.73 -32.46 17.04
CA GLN A 416 -15.39 -31.04 17.01
C GLN A 416 -15.75 -30.32 18.33
N SER A 417 -16.81 -30.75 19.03
CA SER A 417 -17.15 -30.26 20.37
C SER A 417 -16.11 -30.67 21.43
N GLU A 418 -15.56 -31.88 21.31
CA GLU A 418 -14.46 -32.37 22.15
C GLU A 418 -13.17 -31.58 21.88
N VAL A 419 -12.86 -31.31 20.60
CA VAL A 419 -11.72 -30.44 20.21
C VAL A 419 -11.87 -29.04 20.79
N VAL A 420 -13.04 -28.41 20.68
CA VAL A 420 -13.31 -27.10 21.30
C VAL A 420 -13.05 -27.16 22.81
N SER A 421 -13.59 -28.17 23.49
CA SER A 421 -13.41 -28.34 24.94
C SER A 421 -11.94 -28.56 25.33
N ALA A 422 -11.20 -29.32 24.53
CA ALA A 422 -9.79 -29.61 24.74
C ALA A 422 -8.92 -28.35 24.59
N ILE A 423 -9.13 -27.57 23.52
CA ILE A 423 -8.39 -26.33 23.26
C ILE A 423 -8.70 -25.29 24.34
N THR A 424 -9.98 -25.05 24.66
CA THR A 424 -10.36 -24.10 25.72
C THR A 424 -9.73 -24.49 27.06
N SER A 425 -9.78 -25.79 27.42
CA SER A 425 -9.16 -26.27 28.68
C SER A 425 -7.63 -26.20 28.67
N GLY A 426 -7.00 -26.37 27.50
CA GLY A 426 -5.55 -26.27 27.32
C GLY A 426 -5.05 -24.85 27.53
N LEU A 427 -5.70 -23.88 26.87
CA LEU A 427 -5.42 -22.46 26.99
C LEU A 427 -5.67 -21.92 28.41
N GLU A 428 -6.78 -22.28 29.04
CA GLU A 428 -7.08 -21.90 30.44
C GLU A 428 -5.99 -22.38 31.41
N ARG A 429 -5.36 -23.54 31.17
CA ARG A 429 -4.25 -24.05 32.00
C ARG A 429 -2.95 -23.27 31.77
N LEU A 430 -2.68 -22.81 30.56
CA LEU A 430 -1.49 -22.01 30.24
C LEU A 430 -1.58 -20.62 30.88
N GLU A 431 -2.75 -19.98 30.88
CA GLU A 431 -2.99 -18.70 31.56
C GLU A 431 -2.79 -18.77 33.08
N VAL A 432 -3.16 -19.89 33.70
CA VAL A 432 -2.98 -20.12 35.15
C VAL A 432 -1.52 -20.46 35.49
N GLY A 433 -0.82 -21.20 34.61
CA GLY A 433 0.58 -21.60 34.79
C GLY A 433 1.62 -20.53 34.46
N GLY A 434 1.25 -19.52 33.66
CA GLY A 434 2.10 -18.41 33.25
C GLY A 434 2.17 -17.25 34.24
N ARG A 435 1.55 -17.33 35.42
CA ARG A 435 1.70 -16.31 36.49
C ARG A 435 3.10 -16.43 37.11
N PRO A 436 4.05 -15.50 36.91
CA PRO A 436 5.14 -15.37 37.86
C PRO A 436 4.48 -14.88 39.15
N GLY A 437 4.67 -15.62 40.24
CA GLY A 437 4.26 -15.17 41.56
C GLY A 437 4.82 -13.77 41.80
N LYS A 438 3.93 -12.78 41.90
CA LYS A 438 4.20 -11.58 42.69
C LYS A 438 4.17 -12.01 44.16
N ASP A 439 5.21 -12.71 44.59
CA ASP A 439 5.48 -12.94 46.01
C ASP A 439 6.43 -11.84 46.48
N HIS A 440 5.82 -10.90 47.20
CA HIS A 440 6.33 -9.96 48.22
C HIS A 440 7.47 -8.99 47.89
#